data_AF-A0A3P6U544-F1
#
_entry.id   AF-A0A3P6U544-F1
#
_cell.length_a   1.000
_cell.length_b   1.000
_cell.length_c   1.000
_cell.angle_alpha   90.00
_cell.angle_beta   90.00
_cell.angle_gamma   90.00
#
_symmetry.space_group_name_H-M   'P 1'
#
loop_
_entity.id
_entity.type
_entity.pdbx_description
1 polymer ?
#
loop_
_entity_poly.entity_id
_entity_poly.type
_entity_poly.pdbx_seq_one_letter_code
_entity_poly.pdbx_strand_id
1 'polypeptide(L)'
;MTWFLKKYTYWPSYNIPYFKTISEISGFKQKGQLFDWYKWESCPRAKIFKRDHHKVTNLDSLQKLMRYNDYKHDEFSRCKCIPPYTAEASISTRGDLNPSNGTYEIDAMGHRNHGAIDYKGTNYKLFKNLRFKAWGGPTYDPLPPFSWATTDIQAKHYGQPTVWQFKEIETAWKTILP
;
A
#
# COMPACT_ATOMS: atom_id res chain seq x y z
N MET A 1 -10.45 20.10 4.65
CA MET A 1 -10.43 19.50 3.28
C MET A 1 -11.78 18.93 2.82
N THR A 2 -12.91 19.30 3.45
CA THR A 2 -14.26 18.79 3.06
C THR A 2 -14.63 19.11 1.61
N TRP A 3 -14.26 20.30 1.11
CA TRP A 3 -14.51 20.69 -0.28
C TRP A 3 -13.85 19.72 -1.28
N PHE A 4 -12.64 19.22 -0.97
CA PHE A 4 -11.90 18.31 -1.83
C PHE A 4 -12.61 16.97 -1.90
N LEU A 5 -12.99 16.43 -0.73
CA LEU A 5 -13.73 15.18 -0.68
C LEU A 5 -15.05 15.26 -1.44
N LYS A 6 -15.78 16.39 -1.33
CA LYS A 6 -17.01 16.62 -2.11
C LYS A 6 -16.75 16.69 -3.62
N LYS A 7 -15.66 17.33 -4.05
CA LYS A 7 -15.33 17.54 -5.47
C LYS A 7 -14.79 16.27 -6.14
N TYR A 8 -13.90 15.56 -5.46
CA TYR A 8 -13.14 14.44 -6.03
C TYR A 8 -13.64 13.08 -5.57
N THR A 9 -14.57 13.02 -4.62
CA THR A 9 -15.19 11.81 -4.05
C THR A 9 -14.28 10.87 -3.27
N TYR A 10 -13.00 11.21 -3.08
CA TYR A 10 -12.06 10.51 -2.20
C TYR A 10 -10.94 11.43 -1.72
N TRP A 11 -10.18 10.98 -0.72
CA TRP A 11 -8.95 11.63 -0.25
C TRP A 11 -7.88 10.55 -0.08
N PRO A 12 -6.88 10.47 -0.98
CA PRO A 12 -5.82 9.47 -0.84
C PRO A 12 -4.66 9.98 0.02
N SER A 13 -3.90 9.05 0.57
CA SER A 13 -2.67 9.34 1.30
C SER A 13 -1.63 8.25 1.00
N TYR A 14 -0.39 8.65 0.73
CA TYR A 14 0.66 7.76 0.22
C TYR A 14 2.07 8.30 0.52
N ASN A 15 2.31 8.71 1.78
CA ASN A 15 3.62 9.14 2.31
C ASN A 15 4.24 10.40 1.66
N ILE A 16 3.49 11.15 0.85
CA ILE A 16 3.95 12.40 0.26
C ILE A 16 3.08 13.55 0.81
N PRO A 17 3.66 14.69 1.22
CA PRO A 17 2.88 15.82 1.72
C PRO A 17 1.98 16.43 0.63
N TYR A 18 0.69 16.60 0.93
CA TYR A 18 -0.26 17.30 0.04
C TYR A 18 -0.03 18.81 0.03
N PHE A 19 0.17 19.41 1.21
CA PHE A 19 0.30 20.86 1.32
C PHE A 19 1.65 21.34 0.79
N LYS A 20 1.62 22.29 -0.15
CA LYS A 20 2.80 22.84 -0.82
C LYS A 20 3.89 23.29 0.17
N THR A 21 3.52 24.07 1.19
CA THR A 21 4.46 24.54 2.22
C THR A 21 5.15 23.39 2.95
N ILE A 22 4.40 22.33 3.30
CA ILE A 22 4.98 21.16 3.96
C ILE A 22 5.91 20.40 3.00
N SER A 23 5.52 20.24 1.73
CA SER A 23 6.36 19.62 0.71
C SER A 23 7.68 20.39 0.48
N GLU A 24 7.65 21.71 0.58
CA GLU A 24 8.82 22.59 0.48
C GLU A 24 9.77 22.44 1.68
N ILE A 25 9.26 22.59 2.91
CA ILE A 25 10.11 22.56 4.12
C ILE A 25 10.66 21.15 4.44
N SER A 26 9.97 20.09 3.97
CA SER A 26 10.41 18.70 4.17
C SER A 26 11.29 18.16 3.03
N GLY A 27 11.60 18.98 2.01
CA GLY A 27 12.48 18.60 0.91
C GLY A 27 11.83 17.75 -0.19
N PHE A 28 10.52 17.46 -0.11
CA PHE A 28 9.82 16.66 -1.12
C PHE A 28 9.70 17.38 -2.46
N LYS A 29 9.57 18.71 -2.46
CA LYS A 29 9.53 19.49 -3.71
C LYS A 29 10.81 19.30 -4.53
N GLN A 30 11.98 19.37 -3.91
CA GLN A 30 13.28 19.23 -4.56
C GLN A 30 13.49 17.79 -5.04
N LYS A 31 13.20 16.79 -4.21
CA LYS A 31 13.26 15.37 -4.64
C LYS A 31 12.30 15.07 -5.80
N GLY A 32 11.12 15.70 -5.78
CA GLY A 32 10.14 15.61 -6.85
C GLY A 32 10.65 16.14 -8.19
N GLN A 33 11.58 17.10 -8.21
CA GLN A 33 12.16 17.57 -9.48
C GLN A 33 12.99 16.47 -10.18
N LEU A 34 13.53 15.52 -9.41
CA LEU A 34 14.36 14.43 -9.91
C LEU A 34 13.55 13.16 -10.17
N PHE A 35 12.63 12.80 -9.27
CA PHE A 35 11.87 11.56 -9.35
C PHE A 35 10.39 11.78 -9.02
N ASP A 36 9.52 11.33 -9.93
CA ASP A 36 8.06 11.31 -9.74
C ASP A 36 7.62 10.54 -8.49
N TRP A 37 8.46 9.64 -7.99
CA TRP A 37 8.26 8.90 -6.74
C TRP A 37 7.94 9.80 -5.53
N TYR A 38 8.42 11.05 -5.55
CA TYR A 38 8.23 12.01 -4.47
C TYR A 38 7.20 13.10 -4.78
N LYS A 39 6.51 13.03 -5.93
CA LYS A 39 5.46 13.98 -6.31
C LYS A 39 4.10 13.49 -5.87
N TRP A 40 3.35 14.35 -5.17
CA TRP A 40 2.04 13.99 -4.63
C TRP A 40 1.04 13.60 -5.73
N GLU A 41 1.11 14.23 -6.89
CA GLU A 41 0.13 14.03 -7.97
C GLU A 41 0.51 12.94 -8.98
N SER A 42 1.77 12.50 -9.01
CA SER A 42 2.28 11.62 -10.08
C SER A 42 3.12 10.43 -9.62
N CYS A 43 3.29 10.22 -8.30
CA CYS A 43 3.86 8.97 -7.82
C CYS A 43 2.98 7.76 -8.19
N PRO A 44 3.52 6.53 -8.23
CA PRO A 44 2.75 5.35 -8.62
C PRO A 44 1.42 5.19 -7.89
N ARG A 45 1.42 5.36 -6.56
CA ARG A 45 0.21 5.25 -5.74
C ARG A 45 -0.82 6.33 -6.05
N ALA A 46 -0.39 7.56 -6.32
CA ALA A 46 -1.29 8.64 -6.76
C ALA A 46 -1.97 8.28 -8.07
N LYS A 47 -1.22 7.74 -9.04
CA LYS A 47 -1.73 7.31 -10.35
C LYS A 47 -2.70 6.12 -10.22
N ILE A 48 -2.36 5.10 -9.42
CA ILE A 48 -3.25 3.95 -9.17
C ILE A 48 -4.53 4.40 -8.47
N PHE A 49 -4.44 5.22 -7.42
CA PHE A 49 -5.64 5.75 -6.76
C PHE A 49 -6.49 6.57 -7.74
N LYS A 50 -5.89 7.48 -8.50
CA LYS A 50 -6.61 8.28 -9.50
C LYS A 50 -7.32 7.40 -10.54
N ARG A 51 -6.67 6.32 -10.99
CA ARG A 51 -7.25 5.35 -11.93
C ARG A 51 -8.39 4.55 -11.30
N ASP A 52 -8.23 4.05 -10.07
CA ASP A 52 -9.06 2.95 -9.56
C ASP A 52 -10.02 3.34 -8.42
N HIS A 53 -9.91 4.54 -7.82
CA HIS A 53 -10.73 4.90 -6.66
C HIS A 53 -12.24 4.80 -6.94
N HIS A 54 -12.67 5.11 -8.17
CA HIS A 54 -14.09 5.07 -8.57
C HIS A 54 -14.68 3.66 -8.59
N LYS A 55 -13.82 2.61 -8.62
CA LYS A 55 -14.26 1.20 -8.56
C LYS A 55 -14.66 0.79 -7.14
N VAL A 56 -14.33 1.59 -6.13
CA VAL A 56 -14.67 1.33 -4.72
C VAL A 56 -16.11 1.76 -4.44
N THR A 57 -16.99 0.78 -4.30
CA THR A 57 -18.43 0.98 -4.05
C THR A 57 -18.90 0.41 -2.71
N ASN A 58 -18.07 -0.40 -2.05
CA ASN A 58 -18.33 -1.04 -0.77
C ASN A 58 -17.01 -1.45 -0.08
N LEU A 59 -17.10 -2.04 1.12
CA LEU A 59 -15.90 -2.44 1.87
C LEU A 59 -15.07 -3.52 1.18
N ASP A 60 -15.69 -4.45 0.44
CA ASP A 60 -14.95 -5.53 -0.23
C ASP A 60 -14.14 -4.96 -1.40
N SER A 61 -14.73 -4.05 -2.19
CA SER A 61 -14.01 -3.32 -3.23
C SER A 61 -12.94 -2.38 -2.68
N LEU A 62 -13.15 -1.78 -1.50
CA LEU A 62 -12.13 -1.01 -0.79
C LEU A 62 -10.96 -1.91 -0.38
N GLN A 63 -11.25 -3.06 0.23
CA GLN A 63 -10.24 -4.05 0.62
C GLN A 63 -9.42 -4.51 -0.60
N LYS A 64 -10.07 -4.80 -1.73
CA LYS A 64 -9.38 -5.15 -2.98
C LYS A 64 -8.41 -4.06 -3.44
N LEU A 65 -8.84 -2.78 -3.47
CA LEU A 65 -7.96 -1.67 -3.83
C LEU A 65 -6.80 -1.50 -2.83
N MET A 66 -7.09 -1.57 -1.53
CA MET A 66 -6.08 -1.37 -0.49
C MET A 66 -5.08 -2.51 -0.41
N ARG A 67 -5.44 -3.71 -0.88
CA ARG A 67 -4.56 -4.88 -1.00
C ARG A 67 -3.92 -5.02 -2.38
N TYR A 68 -4.21 -4.12 -3.32
CA TYR A 68 -3.79 -4.24 -4.70
C TYR A 68 -2.27 -4.17 -4.85
N ASN A 69 -1.72 -5.20 -5.50
CA ASN A 69 -0.37 -5.23 -6.02
C ASN A 69 -0.27 -6.23 -7.18
N ASP A 70 -0.16 -5.70 -8.39
CA ASP A 70 0.06 -6.46 -9.62
C ASP A 70 1.27 -5.92 -10.38
N TYR A 71 2.36 -5.68 -9.64
CA TYR A 71 3.50 -4.88 -10.09
C TYR A 71 4.19 -5.33 -11.39
N LYS A 72 4.03 -6.60 -11.77
CA LYS A 72 4.60 -7.13 -13.02
C LYS A 72 3.80 -6.69 -14.26
N HIS A 73 2.52 -6.38 -14.09
CA HIS A 73 1.59 -6.07 -15.17
C HIS A 73 1.07 -4.61 -15.12
N ASP A 74 1.04 -3.97 -13.94
CA ASP A 74 0.60 -2.59 -13.81
C ASP A 74 1.60 -1.62 -14.47
N GLU A 75 1.09 -0.77 -15.38
CA GLU A 75 1.85 0.27 -16.06
C GLU A 75 2.50 1.27 -15.09
N PHE A 76 1.86 1.54 -13.95
CA PHE A 76 2.38 2.49 -12.96
C PHE A 76 3.45 1.89 -12.05
N SER A 77 3.65 0.56 -12.10
CA SER A 77 4.73 -0.12 -11.40
C SER A 77 6.04 -0.19 -12.19
N ARG A 78 6.04 0.28 -13.44
CA ARG A 78 7.24 0.35 -14.29
C ARG A 78 8.22 1.42 -13.81
N CYS A 79 9.51 1.12 -13.89
CA CYS A 79 10.60 2.06 -13.61
C CYS A 79 11.76 1.87 -14.60
N LYS A 80 12.71 2.81 -14.63
CA LYS A 80 13.99 2.67 -15.34
C LYS A 80 14.95 1.83 -14.50
N CYS A 81 14.56 0.59 -14.31
CA CYS A 81 15.14 -0.36 -13.37
C CYS A 81 15.32 -1.73 -14.04
N ILE A 82 16.06 -2.63 -13.42
CA ILE A 82 16.24 -4.01 -13.86
C ILE A 82 15.87 -4.93 -12.69
N PRO A 83 14.81 -5.75 -12.78
CA PRO A 83 13.81 -5.81 -13.86
C PRO A 83 13.02 -4.50 -14.01
N PRO A 84 12.32 -4.25 -15.13
CA PRO A 84 11.68 -2.96 -15.45
C PRO A 84 10.36 -2.73 -14.71
N TYR A 85 10.32 -3.10 -13.44
CA TYR A 85 9.21 -2.90 -12.52
C TYR A 85 9.71 -2.95 -11.07
N THR A 86 8.91 -2.44 -10.14
CA THR A 86 9.13 -2.63 -8.71
C THR A 86 7.85 -2.98 -7.97
N ALA A 87 7.92 -3.98 -7.09
CA ALA A 87 6.85 -4.37 -6.18
C ALA A 87 6.53 -3.34 -5.09
N GLU A 88 7.34 -2.27 -4.99
CA GLU A 88 7.10 -1.11 -4.11
C GLU A 88 6.20 -0.05 -4.77
N ALA A 89 5.95 -0.14 -6.08
CA ALA A 89 5.12 0.80 -6.83
C ALA A 89 3.66 0.33 -6.91
N SER A 90 3.05 0.04 -5.77
CA SER A 90 1.67 -0.45 -5.66
C SER A 90 0.99 0.11 -4.41
N ILE A 91 -0.32 -0.14 -4.22
CA ILE A 91 -1.01 0.28 -2.98
C ILE A 91 -0.52 -0.53 -1.79
N SER A 92 -0.39 -1.85 -1.97
CA SER A 92 0.07 -2.78 -0.94
C SER A 92 1.42 -3.39 -1.33
N THR A 93 2.50 -2.72 -0.95
CA THR A 93 3.84 -3.06 -1.44
C THR A 93 4.36 -4.42 -0.96
N ARG A 94 5.26 -5.02 -1.77
CA ARG A 94 5.90 -6.33 -1.57
C ARG A 94 7.39 -6.27 -1.90
N GLY A 95 8.16 -5.49 -1.15
CA GLY A 95 9.60 -5.31 -1.38
C GLY A 95 10.41 -6.60 -1.32
N ASP A 96 9.89 -7.64 -0.65
CA ASP A 96 10.45 -8.99 -0.60
C ASP A 96 10.45 -9.70 -1.96
N LEU A 97 9.55 -9.33 -2.89
CA LEU A 97 9.43 -9.95 -4.22
C LEU A 97 10.28 -9.28 -5.30
N ASN A 98 10.95 -8.18 -4.96
CA ASN A 98 11.97 -7.58 -5.82
C ASN A 98 13.24 -8.42 -5.75
N PRO A 99 13.94 -8.70 -6.85
CA PRO A 99 15.20 -9.43 -6.79
C PRO A 99 16.30 -8.63 -6.07
N SER A 100 17.07 -9.30 -5.21
CA SER A 100 18.16 -8.69 -4.44
C SER A 100 19.33 -8.19 -5.30
N ASN A 101 19.50 -8.73 -6.50
CA ASN A 101 20.47 -8.24 -7.49
C ASN A 101 19.87 -7.24 -8.50
N GLY A 102 18.65 -6.76 -8.26
CA GLY A 102 18.01 -5.76 -9.12
C GLY A 102 18.68 -4.38 -9.03
N THR A 103 18.55 -3.60 -10.10
CA THR A 103 18.99 -2.20 -10.15
C THR A 103 17.79 -1.28 -10.15
N TYR A 104 17.77 -0.28 -9.29
CA TYR A 104 16.61 0.59 -9.07
C TYR A 104 17.01 2.07 -9.10
N GLU A 105 16.09 2.94 -9.52
CA GLU A 105 16.35 4.39 -9.62
C GLU A 105 16.60 5.02 -8.24
N ILE A 106 16.00 4.46 -7.18
CA ILE A 106 16.21 4.83 -5.78
C ILE A 106 16.13 3.59 -4.89
N ASP A 107 16.83 3.60 -3.76
CA ASP A 107 16.88 2.47 -2.81
C ASP A 107 15.50 2.02 -2.33
N ALA A 108 14.56 2.97 -2.19
CA ALA A 108 13.21 2.69 -1.70
C ALA A 108 12.39 1.78 -2.63
N MET A 109 12.78 1.65 -3.90
CA MET A 109 12.15 0.78 -4.89
C MET A 109 12.71 -0.66 -4.87
N GLY A 110 13.79 -0.93 -4.14
CA GLY A 110 14.53 -2.18 -4.28
C GLY A 110 13.99 -3.38 -3.51
N HIS A 111 14.82 -4.42 -3.41
CA HIS A 111 14.60 -5.58 -2.55
C HIS A 111 14.75 -5.21 -1.08
N ARG A 112 13.72 -5.44 -0.27
CA ARG A 112 13.67 -4.96 1.12
C ARG A 112 12.82 -5.87 1.99
N ASN A 113 13.22 -5.99 3.26
CA ASN A 113 12.32 -6.46 4.33
C ASN A 113 11.29 -5.37 4.68
N HIS A 114 10.42 -5.06 3.71
CA HIS A 114 9.48 -3.95 3.77
C HIS A 114 8.28 -4.23 2.86
N GLY A 115 7.10 -3.82 3.31
CA GLY A 115 5.85 -4.04 2.59
C GLY A 115 4.65 -3.56 3.38
N ALA A 116 3.47 -3.65 2.77
CA ALA A 116 2.22 -3.41 3.48
C ALA A 116 1.80 -4.65 4.29
N ILE A 117 1.77 -4.53 5.62
CA ILE A 117 1.59 -5.66 6.55
C ILE A 117 0.15 -5.87 7.04
N ASP A 118 -0.78 -5.01 6.65
CA ASP A 118 -2.19 -5.17 7.00
C ASP A 118 -3.13 -4.38 6.07
N TYR A 119 -4.42 -4.61 6.27
CA TYR A 119 -5.52 -3.75 5.85
C TYR A 119 -6.47 -3.53 7.04
N LYS A 120 -6.99 -2.31 7.18
CA LYS A 120 -8.09 -1.98 8.09
C LYS A 120 -9.08 -1.08 7.34
N GLY A 121 -10.35 -1.47 7.32
CA GLY A 121 -11.41 -0.72 6.63
C GLY A 121 -12.68 -0.63 7.46
N THR A 122 -13.32 0.54 7.45
CA THR A 122 -14.60 0.75 8.12
C THR A 122 -15.53 1.59 7.25
N ASN A 123 -16.82 1.50 7.53
CA ASN A 123 -17.84 2.36 6.94
C ASN A 123 -18.69 2.96 8.06
N TYR A 124 -19.66 3.81 7.71
CA TYR A 124 -20.51 4.46 8.70
C TYR A 124 -21.19 3.47 9.67
N LYS A 125 -21.70 2.34 9.17
CA LYS A 125 -22.38 1.33 9.99
C LYS A 125 -21.44 0.64 10.97
N LEU A 126 -20.25 0.22 10.52
CA LEU A 126 -19.27 -0.42 11.40
C LEU A 126 -18.68 0.58 12.40
N PHE A 127 -18.38 1.80 11.95
CA PHE A 127 -17.86 2.87 12.80
C PHE A 127 -18.79 3.20 13.97
N LYS A 128 -20.10 3.27 13.73
CA LYS A 128 -21.11 3.50 14.80
C LYS A 128 -21.11 2.42 15.89
N ASN A 129 -20.60 1.23 15.59
CA ASN A 129 -20.46 0.12 16.52
C ASN A 129 -19.01 -0.08 16.99
N LEU A 130 -18.10 0.84 16.65
CA LEU A 130 -16.65 0.73 16.91
C LEU A 130 -16.03 -0.54 16.31
N ARG A 131 -16.47 -0.92 15.10
CA ARG A 131 -16.03 -2.12 14.36
C ARG A 131 -15.31 -1.74 13.07
N PHE A 132 -14.54 -2.67 12.54
CA PHE A 132 -13.85 -2.56 11.26
C PHE A 132 -13.54 -3.95 10.69
N LYS A 133 -13.29 -4.03 9.39
CA LYS A 133 -12.68 -5.19 8.74
C LYS A 133 -11.16 -5.09 8.83
N ALA A 134 -10.50 -6.20 9.12
CA ALA A 134 -9.06 -6.29 9.27
C ALA A 134 -8.51 -7.49 8.49
N TRP A 135 -7.35 -7.33 7.89
CA TRP A 135 -6.63 -8.41 7.23
C TRP A 135 -5.14 -8.26 7.50
N GLY A 136 -4.57 -9.18 8.30
CA GLY A 136 -3.15 -9.16 8.66
C GLY A 136 -2.25 -9.86 7.63
N GLY A 137 -1.02 -9.37 7.50
CA GLY A 137 0.04 -9.90 6.65
C GLY A 137 0.24 -9.16 5.33
N PRO A 138 1.31 -9.47 4.59
CA PRO A 138 1.52 -9.00 3.23
C PRO A 138 0.40 -9.43 2.28
N THR A 139 0.13 -8.63 1.24
CA THR A 139 -0.90 -8.99 0.26
C THR A 139 -0.49 -10.23 -0.52
N TYR A 140 -1.48 -11.07 -0.81
CA TYR A 140 -1.39 -12.23 -1.69
C TYR A 140 -2.63 -12.22 -2.58
N ASP A 141 -2.55 -12.96 -3.70
CA ASP A 141 -3.50 -12.91 -4.82
C ASP A 141 -3.47 -11.57 -5.60
N PRO A 142 -2.84 -11.51 -6.79
CA PRO A 142 -2.27 -12.63 -7.56
C PRO A 142 -0.87 -13.06 -7.06
N LEU A 143 -0.32 -12.39 -6.06
CA LEU A 143 1.03 -12.65 -5.53
C LEU A 143 1.07 -13.88 -4.63
N PRO A 144 2.22 -14.56 -4.51
CA PRO A 144 2.36 -15.67 -3.56
C PRO A 144 2.26 -15.15 -2.11
N PRO A 145 1.68 -15.94 -1.19
CA PRO A 145 1.75 -15.66 0.23
C PRO A 145 3.20 -15.45 0.68
N PHE A 146 3.43 -14.48 1.56
CA PHE A 146 4.75 -14.28 2.14
C PHE A 146 5.05 -15.43 3.13
N SER A 147 6.27 -15.94 3.09
CA SER A 147 6.73 -17.01 3.98
C SER A 147 8.17 -16.75 4.41
N TRP A 148 8.38 -16.71 5.74
CA TRP A 148 9.71 -16.62 6.34
C TRP A 148 10.61 -17.82 5.98
N ALA A 149 10.02 -18.97 5.63
CA ALA A 149 10.78 -20.16 5.25
C ALA A 149 11.32 -20.12 3.82
N THR A 150 10.75 -19.29 2.94
CA THR A 150 11.09 -19.27 1.51
C THR A 150 11.63 -17.94 1.02
N THR A 151 11.57 -16.89 1.83
CA THR A 151 12.21 -15.61 1.53
C THR A 151 13.73 -15.71 1.70
N ASP A 152 14.47 -14.94 0.91
CA ASP A 152 15.92 -14.72 1.08
C ASP A 152 16.25 -13.70 2.19
N ILE A 153 15.24 -13.03 2.76
CA ILE A 153 15.39 -12.09 3.86
C ILE A 153 15.74 -12.81 5.16
N GLN A 154 16.93 -12.50 5.70
CA GLN A 154 17.38 -12.99 7.00
C GLN A 154 17.05 -11.98 8.11
N ALA A 155 16.03 -12.25 8.90
CA ALA A 155 15.61 -11.41 10.03
C ALA A 155 15.07 -12.24 11.19
N LYS A 156 15.22 -11.73 12.43
CA LYS A 156 14.58 -12.33 13.61
C LYS A 156 13.07 -12.04 13.57
N HIS A 157 12.25 -13.07 13.77
CA HIS A 157 10.78 -12.97 13.67
C HIS A 157 10.09 -13.89 14.71
N TYR A 158 10.59 -13.90 15.94
CA TYR A 158 10.05 -14.75 17.01
C TYR A 158 8.56 -14.49 17.25
N GLY A 159 7.78 -15.57 17.36
CA GLY A 159 6.32 -15.49 17.58
C GLY A 159 5.50 -15.14 16.34
N GLN A 160 6.14 -14.84 15.20
CA GLN A 160 5.42 -14.67 13.94
C GLN A 160 5.11 -16.03 13.30
N PRO A 161 3.98 -16.16 12.58
CA PRO A 161 3.72 -17.30 11.73
C PRO A 161 4.80 -17.44 10.65
N THR A 162 5.16 -18.68 10.31
CA THR A 162 6.07 -18.95 9.18
C THR A 162 5.47 -18.48 7.86
N VAL A 163 4.17 -18.74 7.63
CA VAL A 163 3.44 -18.36 6.42
C VAL A 163 2.35 -17.36 6.76
N TRP A 164 2.35 -16.22 6.06
CA TRP A 164 1.36 -15.16 6.22
C TRP A 164 0.25 -15.30 5.18
N GLN A 165 -0.71 -16.17 5.47
CA GLN A 165 -1.87 -16.44 4.61
C GLN A 165 -3.19 -16.33 5.40
N PHE A 166 -3.35 -15.25 6.16
CA PHE A 166 -4.59 -14.98 6.88
C PHE A 166 -5.71 -14.59 5.93
N LYS A 167 -6.96 -14.70 6.40
CA LYS A 167 -8.14 -14.18 5.72
C LYS A 167 -8.62 -12.89 6.40
N GLU A 168 -9.42 -12.11 5.69
CA GLU A 168 -10.13 -10.97 6.29
C GLU A 168 -11.02 -11.44 7.45
N ILE A 169 -11.08 -10.62 8.50
CA ILE A 169 -12.05 -10.73 9.59
C ILE A 169 -12.80 -9.42 9.75
N GLU A 170 -14.06 -9.48 10.18
CA GLU A 170 -14.77 -8.31 10.72
C GLU A 170 -14.70 -8.36 12.24
N THR A 171 -14.22 -7.30 12.88
CA THR A 171 -14.09 -7.29 14.34
C THR A 171 -15.45 -7.35 15.02
N ALA A 172 -15.52 -7.94 16.20
CA ALA A 172 -16.70 -7.95 17.07
C ALA A 172 -16.25 -7.74 18.51
N TRP A 173 -17.02 -6.98 19.28
CA TRP A 173 -16.77 -6.80 20.70
C TRP A 173 -17.12 -8.07 21.46
N LYS A 174 -16.24 -8.49 22.38
CA LYS A 174 -16.51 -9.60 23.29
C LYS A 174 -17.47 -9.22 24.42
N THR A 175 -17.66 -7.93 24.66
CA THR A 175 -18.51 -7.39 25.71
C THR A 175 -19.64 -6.57 25.08
N ILE A 176 -20.85 -6.75 25.60
CA ILE A 176 -22.01 -5.93 25.21
C ILE A 176 -21.76 -4.52 25.75
N LEU A 177 -21.80 -3.51 24.88
CA LEU A 177 -21.78 -2.11 25.32
C LEU A 177 -23.09 -1.84 26.09
N PRO A 178 -23.03 -1.25 27.29
CA PRO A 178 -24.21 -0.98 28.11
C PRO A 178 -25.19 -0.03 27.41
#